data_AF-A0A7L7W3I0-F1
#
_entry.id   AF-A0A7L7W3I0-F1
#
_cell.length_a   1.000
_cell.length_b   1.000
_cell.length_c   1.000
_cell.angle_alpha   90.00
_cell.angle_beta   90.00
_cell.angle_gamma   90.00
#
_symmetry.space_group_name_H-M   'P 1'
#
loop_
_entity.id
_entity.type
_entity.pdbx_description
1 polymer ?
#
loop_
_entity_poly.entity_id
_entity_poly.type
_entity_poly.pdbx_seq_one_letter_code
_entity_poly.pdbx_strand_id
1 'polypeptide(L)'
;MTAHGQFQGDRARTPEEEKFLKELARGIAGWPPTNPKLDSFKVFARIKPLVVILDVPGIETPDACTLQVAYWHDGPSGRTLEGEWGDSHVLDNHVYDGDGLTIIGLEEAPDTYGHFAANWLERQLKRPVERLDWLQGGQVKESTWRLQDSGKIIARSGRSLRLPSKQPDRVLKVR
;
A
#
# COMPACT_ATOMS: atom_id res chain seq x y z
N MET A 1 -28.95 2.52 2.39
CA MET A 1 -28.14 2.97 3.55
C MET A 1 -26.68 2.78 3.19
N THR A 2 -26.05 3.82 2.65
CA THR A 2 -24.67 3.80 2.15
C THR A 2 -23.71 4.21 3.25
N ALA A 3 -22.68 3.40 3.48
CA ALA A 3 -21.65 3.64 4.48
C ALA A 3 -20.76 4.82 4.03
N HIS A 4 -21.04 6.04 4.51
CA HIS A 4 -20.22 7.22 4.22
C HIS A 4 -19.27 7.50 5.37
N GLY A 5 -18.19 6.73 5.47
CA GLY A 5 -16.98 7.21 6.14
C GLY A 5 -16.32 8.29 5.29
N GLN A 6 -15.55 9.19 5.91
CA GLN A 6 -14.61 10.05 5.20
C GLN A 6 -13.19 9.54 5.45
N PHE A 7 -12.27 9.88 4.54
CA PHE A 7 -10.84 9.72 4.84
C PHE A 7 -10.48 10.43 6.14
N GLN A 8 -9.57 9.84 6.92
CA GLN A 8 -8.94 10.53 8.03
C GLN A 8 -7.78 11.40 7.53
N GLY A 9 -7.32 12.34 8.35
CA GLY A 9 -6.12 13.13 8.08
C GLY A 9 -6.40 14.50 7.45
N ASP A 10 -5.50 14.91 6.56
CA ASP A 10 -5.52 16.24 5.95
C ASP A 10 -6.62 16.36 4.86
N ARG A 11 -6.95 17.60 4.50
CA ARG A 11 -7.83 17.91 3.36
C ARG A 11 -7.00 18.08 2.08
N ALA A 12 -7.66 17.90 0.93
CA ALA A 12 -7.10 18.28 -0.36
C ALA A 12 -6.68 19.76 -0.39
N ARG A 13 -5.61 20.06 -1.12
CA ARG A 13 -5.06 21.42 -1.30
C ARG A 13 -5.60 22.10 -2.54
N THR A 14 -5.94 21.32 -3.56
CA THR A 14 -6.42 21.82 -4.84
C THR A 14 -7.73 21.14 -5.27
N PRO A 15 -8.51 21.75 -6.17
CA PRO A 15 -9.70 21.11 -6.73
C PRO A 15 -9.42 19.77 -7.42
N GLU A 16 -8.23 19.59 -7.99
CA GLU A 16 -7.82 18.36 -8.67
C GLU A 16 -7.53 17.24 -7.68
N GLU A 17 -6.86 17.55 -6.56
CA GLU A 17 -6.71 16.61 -5.45
C GLU A 17 -8.07 16.22 -4.86
N GLU A 18 -8.99 17.17 -4.75
CA GLU A 18 -10.34 16.90 -4.27
C GLU A 18 -11.11 15.96 -5.22
N LYS A 19 -11.00 16.18 -6.53
CA LYS A 19 -11.59 15.28 -7.55
C LYS A 19 -10.99 13.87 -7.47
N PHE A 20 -9.67 13.77 -7.36
CA PHE A 20 -8.97 12.49 -7.17
C PHE A 20 -9.48 11.76 -5.92
N LEU A 21 -9.51 12.43 -4.75
CA LEU A 21 -9.97 11.83 -3.50
C LEU A 21 -11.46 11.44 -3.56
N LYS A 22 -12.31 12.24 -4.21
CA LYS A 22 -13.73 11.92 -4.39
C LYS A 22 -13.92 10.65 -5.21
N GLU A 23 -13.18 10.47 -6.29
CA GLU A 23 -13.29 9.28 -7.12
C GLU A 23 -12.69 8.05 -6.42
N LEU A 24 -11.53 8.19 -5.78
CA LEU A 24 -10.94 7.15 -4.95
C LEU A 24 -11.93 6.70 -3.85
N ALA A 25 -12.58 7.64 -3.17
CA ALA A 25 -13.56 7.34 -2.14
C ALA A 25 -14.77 6.59 -2.70
N ARG A 26 -15.25 6.97 -3.89
CA ARG A 26 -16.34 6.26 -4.58
C ARG A 26 -15.94 4.83 -4.90
N GLY A 27 -14.72 4.61 -5.40
CA GLY A 27 -14.19 3.27 -5.67
C GLY A 27 -14.14 2.40 -4.42
N ILE A 28 -13.57 2.91 -3.32
CA ILE A 28 -13.48 2.20 -2.05
C ILE A 28 -14.86 1.88 -1.46
N ALA A 29 -15.82 2.81 -1.56
CA ALA A 29 -17.18 2.59 -1.08
C ALA A 29 -17.91 1.44 -1.81
N GLY A 30 -17.45 1.07 -3.01
CA GLY A 30 -17.97 -0.05 -3.79
C GLY A 30 -17.34 -1.41 -3.42
N TRP A 31 -16.35 -1.45 -2.54
CA TRP A 31 -15.67 -2.69 -2.17
C TRP A 31 -16.55 -3.62 -1.30
N PRO A 32 -16.23 -4.94 -1.25
CA PRO A 32 -16.91 -5.86 -0.35
C PRO A 32 -16.82 -5.44 1.12
N PRO A 33 -17.81 -5.78 1.97
CA PRO A 33 -17.83 -5.39 3.39
C PRO A 33 -16.65 -5.90 4.23
N THR A 34 -15.95 -6.93 3.76
CA THR A 34 -14.74 -7.49 4.39
C THR A 34 -13.51 -6.63 4.16
N ASN A 35 -13.54 -5.70 3.20
CA ASN A 35 -12.44 -4.79 2.92
C ASN A 35 -12.45 -3.59 3.88
N PRO A 36 -11.29 -2.92 4.04
CA PRO A 36 -11.19 -1.68 4.81
C PRO A 36 -12.18 -0.62 4.33
N LYS A 37 -12.74 0.12 5.29
CA LYS A 37 -13.64 1.25 5.04
C LYS A 37 -12.83 2.54 4.88
N LEU A 38 -13.48 3.59 4.38
CA LEU A 38 -12.86 4.90 4.13
C LEU A 38 -12.15 5.52 5.35
N ASP A 39 -12.68 5.29 6.55
CA ASP A 39 -12.11 5.77 7.80
C ASP A 39 -10.84 5.02 8.24
N SER A 40 -10.48 3.93 7.57
CA SER A 40 -9.22 3.20 7.79
C SER A 40 -8.04 3.80 7.01
N PHE A 41 -8.33 4.73 6.10
CA PHE A 41 -7.32 5.39 5.25
C PHE A 41 -6.98 6.78 5.81
N LYS A 42 -5.71 7.14 5.74
CA LYS A 42 -5.17 8.43 6.17
C LYS A 42 -4.65 9.21 4.97
N VAL A 43 -5.10 10.45 4.82
CA VAL A 43 -4.62 11.40 3.82
C VAL A 43 -3.54 12.28 4.43
N PHE A 44 -2.41 12.38 3.75
CA PHE A 44 -1.28 13.24 4.07
C PHE A 44 -1.08 14.24 2.94
N ALA A 45 -1.46 15.50 3.18
CA ALA A 45 -1.36 16.59 2.22
C ALA A 45 -0.27 17.62 2.58
N ARG A 46 0.39 17.45 3.73
CA ARG A 46 1.48 18.33 4.20
C ARG A 46 2.78 18.20 3.40
N ILE A 47 2.94 17.10 2.67
CA ILE A 47 4.05 16.85 1.75
C ILE A 47 3.54 16.87 0.31
N LYS A 48 4.41 17.07 -0.68
CA LYS A 48 4.10 16.81 -2.10
C LYS A 48 4.79 15.49 -2.48
N PRO A 49 4.07 14.48 -2.98
CA PRO A 49 2.68 14.45 -3.48
C PRO A 49 1.60 14.38 -2.39
N LEU A 50 0.32 14.45 -2.78
CA LEU A 50 -0.78 14.05 -1.90
C LEU A 50 -0.68 12.53 -1.69
N VAL A 51 -0.61 12.06 -0.45
CA VAL A 51 -0.47 10.63 -0.14
C VAL A 51 -1.70 10.10 0.59
N VAL A 52 -2.18 8.93 0.18
CA VAL A 52 -3.21 8.15 0.88
C VAL A 52 -2.60 6.85 1.36
N ILE A 53 -2.71 6.59 2.65
CA ILE A 53 -2.08 5.44 3.33
C ILE A 53 -3.15 4.57 3.97
N LEU A 54 -3.00 3.26 3.84
CA LEU A 54 -3.77 2.24 4.54
C LEU A 54 -2.82 1.34 5.33
N ASP A 55 -3.05 1.24 6.64
CA ASP A 55 -2.46 0.18 7.46
C ASP A 55 -3.16 -1.14 7.08
N VAL A 56 -2.44 -2.11 6.51
CA VAL A 56 -3.06 -3.32 5.94
C VAL A 56 -3.50 -4.26 7.07
N PRO A 57 -4.80 -4.55 7.21
CA PRO A 57 -5.28 -5.35 8.33
C PRO A 57 -4.86 -6.82 8.20
N GLY A 58 -4.62 -7.46 9.34
CA GLY A 58 -4.31 -8.89 9.43
C GLY A 58 -2.84 -9.25 9.15
N ILE A 59 -1.97 -8.27 8.90
CA ILE A 59 -0.53 -8.48 8.75
C ILE A 59 0.17 -7.89 9.97
N GLU A 60 0.60 -8.75 10.89
CA GLU A 60 1.38 -8.35 12.07
C GLU A 60 2.87 -8.35 11.73
N THR A 61 3.46 -7.16 11.67
CA THR A 61 4.89 -6.90 11.38
C THR A 61 5.50 -6.01 12.47
N PRO A 62 6.84 -5.99 12.67
CA PRO A 62 7.46 -5.11 13.66
C PRO A 62 7.22 -3.63 13.38
N ASP A 63 7.31 -3.25 12.11
CA ASP A 63 6.93 -1.93 11.59
C ASP A 63 5.54 -2.01 10.94
N ALA A 64 4.90 -0.88 10.69
CA ALA A 64 3.60 -0.86 10.00
C ALA A 64 3.75 -1.46 8.59
N CYS A 65 2.83 -2.33 8.17
CA CYS A 65 2.74 -2.79 6.78
C CYS A 65 1.65 -2.00 6.07
N THR A 66 2.03 -1.12 5.15
CA THR A 66 1.11 -0.16 4.56
C THR A 66 0.95 -0.34 3.06
N LEU A 67 -0.21 0.03 2.55
CA LEU A 67 -0.42 0.34 1.14
C LEU A 67 -0.51 1.85 0.99
N GLN A 68 0.30 2.40 0.11
CA GLN A 68 0.43 3.84 -0.09
C GLN A 68 0.14 4.18 -1.55
N VAL A 69 -0.54 5.30 -1.78
CA VAL A 69 -0.76 5.87 -3.11
C VAL A 69 -0.39 7.34 -3.07
N ALA A 70 0.43 7.78 -4.01
CA ALA A 70 0.84 9.16 -4.22
C ALA A 70 0.21 9.74 -5.49
N TYR A 71 -0.47 10.86 -5.35
CA TYR A 71 -1.00 11.62 -6.47
C TYR A 71 -0.29 12.98 -6.60
N TRP A 72 0.36 13.17 -7.74
CA TRP A 72 0.91 14.44 -8.18
C TRP A 72 -0.08 15.09 -9.14
N HIS A 73 -0.69 16.21 -8.76
CA HIS A 73 -1.49 17.00 -9.70
C HIS A 73 -0.58 17.69 -10.74
N ASP A 74 0.51 18.28 -10.26
CA ASP A 74 1.52 19.04 -11.01
C ASP A 74 2.89 18.81 -10.37
N GLY A 75 3.48 17.65 -10.67
CA GLY A 75 4.80 17.24 -10.21
C GLY A 75 5.89 17.46 -11.26
N PRO A 76 7.15 17.07 -10.98
CA PRO A 76 8.27 17.24 -11.91
C PRO A 76 8.07 16.59 -13.28
N SER A 77 7.24 15.53 -13.34
CA SER A 77 6.88 14.84 -14.59
C SER A 77 5.42 15.11 -15.00
N GLY A 78 4.84 16.21 -14.51
CA GLY A 78 3.42 16.53 -14.67
C GLY A 78 2.54 15.73 -13.72
N ARG A 79 1.36 15.32 -14.20
CA ARG A 79 0.41 14.53 -13.43
C ARG A 79 0.85 13.08 -13.34
N THR A 80 1.02 12.59 -12.12
CA THR A 80 1.56 11.25 -11.85
C THR A 80 0.77 10.56 -10.76
N LEU A 81 0.63 9.24 -10.88
CA LEU A 81 0.13 8.37 -9.82
C LEU A 81 1.13 7.27 -9.53
N GLU A 82 1.52 7.16 -8.28
CA GLU A 82 2.43 6.15 -7.76
C GLU A 82 1.73 5.36 -6.66
N GLY A 83 2.12 4.09 -6.48
CA GLY A 83 1.60 3.29 -5.37
C GLY A 83 2.48 2.10 -5.05
N GLU A 84 2.55 1.74 -3.78
CA GLU A 84 3.41 0.67 -3.31
C GLU A 84 2.95 0.04 -2.00
N TRP A 85 3.54 -1.12 -1.72
CA TRP A 85 3.67 -1.62 -0.35
C TRP A 85 4.80 -0.85 0.32
N GLY A 86 4.52 -0.23 1.46
CA GLY A 86 5.47 0.55 2.23
C GLY A 86 5.50 0.15 3.70
N ASP A 87 6.32 0.85 4.45
CA ASP A 87 6.40 0.78 5.91
C ASP A 87 5.83 2.05 6.55
N SER A 88 6.39 2.52 7.66
CA SER A 88 6.06 3.81 8.27
C SER A 88 6.68 5.03 7.56
N HIS A 89 7.58 4.80 6.61
CA HIS A 89 8.18 5.83 5.77
C HIS A 89 7.35 5.97 4.49
N VAL A 90 7.13 7.23 4.12
CA VAL A 90 6.23 7.55 3.00
C VAL A 90 7.04 7.60 1.71
N LEU A 91 6.87 6.61 0.85
CA LEU A 91 7.38 6.57 -0.53
C LEU A 91 8.90 6.79 -0.67
N ASP A 92 9.68 6.46 0.34
CA ASP A 92 11.14 6.64 0.32
C ASP A 92 11.86 5.56 -0.50
N ASN A 93 11.19 4.44 -0.78
CA ASN A 93 11.76 3.26 -1.44
C ASN A 93 10.99 2.87 -2.70
N HIS A 94 10.40 3.81 -3.45
CA HIS A 94 9.62 3.46 -4.64
C HIS A 94 10.43 2.69 -5.67
N VAL A 95 10.04 1.42 -5.86
CA VAL A 95 10.63 0.51 -6.85
C VAL A 95 9.67 0.39 -8.03
N TYR A 96 10.15 0.74 -9.21
CA TYR A 96 9.45 0.55 -10.48
C TYR A 96 9.42 -0.93 -10.88
N ASP A 97 8.60 -1.72 -10.17
CA ASP A 97 8.39 -3.15 -10.39
C ASP A 97 6.91 -3.46 -10.71
N GLY A 98 6.63 -4.72 -11.05
CA GLY A 98 5.26 -5.17 -11.37
C GLY A 98 4.30 -5.23 -10.17
N ASP A 99 4.78 -4.96 -8.95
CA ASP A 99 3.98 -4.96 -7.73
C ASP A 99 3.54 -3.57 -7.31
N GLY A 100 4.26 -2.54 -7.75
CA GLY A 100 3.89 -1.14 -7.60
C GLY A 100 2.82 -0.68 -8.59
N LEU A 101 2.49 0.61 -8.50
CA LEU A 101 1.71 1.37 -9.46
C LEU A 101 2.56 2.55 -9.89
N THR A 102 2.68 2.77 -11.20
CA THR A 102 3.31 3.98 -11.76
C THR A 102 2.56 4.35 -13.02
N ILE A 103 1.99 5.56 -13.04
CA ILE A 103 1.34 6.14 -14.22
C ILE A 103 1.92 7.54 -14.43
N ILE A 104 2.71 7.68 -15.50
CA ILE A 104 3.37 8.93 -15.91
C ILE A 104 3.08 9.16 -17.40
N GLY A 105 2.85 10.40 -17.80
CA GLY A 105 2.66 10.78 -19.21
C GLY A 105 1.29 10.44 -19.78
N LEU A 106 0.33 10.03 -18.95
CA LEU A 106 -1.06 9.82 -19.34
C LEU A 106 -1.85 11.12 -19.15
N GLU A 107 -2.39 11.69 -20.22
CA GLU A 107 -3.18 12.92 -20.14
C GLU A 107 -4.66 12.63 -19.82
N GLU A 108 -4.94 12.27 -18.57
CA GLU A 108 -6.28 11.91 -18.10
C GLU A 108 -6.75 12.78 -16.94
N ALA A 109 -8.06 12.84 -16.72
CA ALA A 109 -8.65 13.65 -15.67
C ALA A 109 -8.31 13.10 -14.25
N PRO A 110 -8.29 13.95 -13.19
CA PRO A 110 -7.94 13.50 -11.84
C PRO A 110 -8.80 12.35 -11.30
N ASP A 111 -10.07 12.29 -11.71
CA ASP A 111 -10.99 11.19 -11.39
C ASP A 111 -10.53 9.86 -11.99
N THR A 112 -10.05 9.84 -13.23
CA THR A 112 -9.46 8.64 -13.85
C THR A 112 -8.32 8.06 -13.00
N TYR A 113 -7.45 8.92 -12.45
CA TYR A 113 -6.40 8.50 -11.53
C TYR A 113 -6.94 7.97 -10.20
N GLY A 114 -8.00 8.59 -9.65
CA GLY A 114 -8.66 8.09 -8.45
C GLY A 114 -9.26 6.70 -8.65
N HIS A 115 -9.82 6.44 -9.84
CA HIS A 115 -10.31 5.13 -10.24
C HIS A 115 -9.18 4.09 -10.34
N PHE A 116 -8.06 4.44 -10.98
CA PHE A 116 -6.88 3.55 -11.05
C PHE A 116 -6.32 3.22 -9.67
N ALA A 117 -6.21 4.22 -8.78
CA ALA A 117 -5.77 4.03 -7.42
C ALA A 117 -6.69 3.05 -6.66
N ALA A 118 -8.01 3.22 -6.76
CA ALA A 118 -8.98 2.33 -6.10
C ALA A 118 -8.83 0.89 -6.60
N ASN A 119 -8.76 0.68 -7.91
CA ASN A 119 -8.64 -0.67 -8.47
C ASN A 119 -7.31 -1.33 -8.09
N TRP A 120 -6.21 -0.57 -8.11
CA TRP A 120 -4.90 -1.08 -7.72
C TRP A 120 -4.89 -1.46 -6.23
N LEU A 121 -5.36 -0.59 -5.34
CA LEU A 121 -5.46 -0.89 -3.90
C LEU A 121 -6.31 -2.13 -3.63
N GLU A 122 -7.46 -2.26 -4.28
CA GLU A 122 -8.33 -3.42 -4.13
C GLU A 122 -7.63 -4.71 -4.58
N ARG A 123 -6.90 -4.65 -5.70
CA ARG A 123 -6.10 -5.77 -6.20
C ARG A 123 -5.02 -6.15 -5.19
N GLN A 124 -4.27 -5.19 -4.66
CA GLN A 124 -3.21 -5.47 -3.69
C GLN A 124 -3.77 -6.11 -2.41
N LEU A 125 -4.92 -5.64 -1.93
CA LEU A 125 -5.58 -6.22 -0.74
C LEU A 125 -6.02 -7.67 -0.93
N LYS A 126 -6.23 -8.13 -2.17
CA LYS A 126 -6.59 -9.52 -2.50
C LYS A 126 -5.36 -10.44 -2.59
N ARG A 127 -4.14 -9.89 -2.54
CA ARG A 127 -2.92 -10.69 -2.72
C ARG A 127 -2.60 -11.49 -1.46
N PRO A 128 -2.30 -12.79 -1.61
CA PRO A 128 -1.90 -13.63 -0.49
C PRO A 128 -0.52 -13.24 0.05
N VAL A 129 -0.39 -13.25 1.37
CA VAL A 129 0.85 -12.93 2.08
C VAL A 129 1.28 -14.11 2.93
N GLU A 130 2.54 -14.48 2.80
CA GLU A 130 3.19 -15.50 3.61
C GLU A 130 4.19 -14.85 4.57
N ARG A 131 4.25 -15.40 5.79
CA ARG A 131 5.33 -15.18 6.74
C ARG A 131 6.26 -16.37 6.73
N LEU A 132 7.54 -16.11 6.49
CA LEU A 132 8.63 -17.07 6.48
C LEU A 132 9.43 -16.86 7.76
N ASP A 133 9.61 -17.90 8.58
CA ASP A 133 10.36 -17.82 9.82
C ASP A 133 11.61 -18.71 9.79
N TRP A 134 12.72 -18.18 10.30
CA TRP A 134 13.95 -18.93 10.56
C TRP A 134 14.18 -19.05 12.06
N LEU A 135 14.41 -20.28 12.50
CA LEU A 135 14.47 -20.65 13.92
C LEU A 135 15.91 -20.98 14.34
N GLN A 136 16.23 -20.62 15.59
CA GLN A 136 17.44 -21.06 16.28
C GLN A 136 17.08 -21.48 17.70
N GLY A 137 17.38 -22.72 18.06
CA GLY A 137 16.99 -23.28 19.37
C GLY A 137 15.48 -23.23 19.63
N GLY A 138 14.66 -23.39 18.59
CA GLY A 138 13.20 -23.34 18.68
C GLY A 138 12.58 -21.94 18.73
N GLN A 139 13.39 -20.88 18.76
CA GLN A 139 12.92 -19.49 18.76
C GLN A 139 13.06 -18.85 17.38
N VAL A 140 12.06 -18.05 16.98
CA VAL A 140 12.13 -17.23 15.76
C VAL A 140 13.22 -16.17 15.92
N LYS A 141 14.20 -16.15 15.02
CA LYS A 141 15.28 -15.16 14.99
C LYS A 141 15.13 -14.15 13.85
N GLU A 142 14.49 -14.58 12.77
CA GLU A 142 14.25 -13.78 11.58
C GLU A 142 12.89 -14.15 11.01
N SER A 143 12.14 -13.13 10.57
CA SER A 143 10.90 -13.31 9.83
C SER A 143 10.92 -12.44 8.57
N THR A 144 10.32 -12.94 7.50
CA THR A 144 10.09 -12.19 6.27
C THR A 144 8.64 -12.33 5.86
N TRP A 145 7.99 -11.22 5.52
CA TRP A 145 6.65 -11.19 4.95
C TRP A 145 6.76 -10.96 3.45
N ARG A 146 6.07 -11.79 2.68
CA ARG A 146 6.25 -11.86 1.24
C ARG A 146 4.91 -12.07 0.53
N LEU A 147 4.73 -11.39 -0.60
CA LEU A 147 3.65 -11.66 -1.53
C LEU A 147 3.89 -13.03 -2.17
N GLN A 148 2.94 -13.96 -2.03
CA GLN A 148 3.12 -15.35 -2.47
C GLN A 148 3.26 -15.46 -4.00
N ASP A 149 2.59 -14.57 -4.74
CA ASP A 149 2.52 -14.58 -6.20
C ASP A 149 3.77 -14.00 -6.88
N SER A 150 4.30 -12.88 -6.39
CA SER A 150 5.50 -12.23 -6.98
C SER A 150 6.80 -12.51 -6.24
N GLY A 151 6.71 -12.96 -4.99
CA GLY A 151 7.88 -13.11 -4.12
C GLY A 151 8.41 -11.78 -3.55
N LYS A 152 7.72 -10.64 -3.76
CA LYS A 152 8.13 -9.35 -3.19
C LYS A 152 8.04 -9.36 -1.68
N ILE A 153 9.11 -8.90 -1.06
CA ILE A 153 9.21 -8.79 0.39
C ILE A 153 8.63 -7.43 0.80
N ILE A 154 7.65 -7.47 1.71
CA ILE A 154 6.93 -6.28 2.17
C ILE A 154 7.28 -5.91 3.62
N ALA A 155 7.88 -6.83 4.38
CA ALA A 155 8.44 -6.55 5.69
C ALA A 155 9.49 -7.58 6.08
N ARG A 156 10.39 -7.22 6.99
CA ARG A 156 11.40 -8.10 7.59
C ARG A 156 11.55 -7.82 9.08
N SER A 157 11.96 -8.82 9.83
CA SER A 157 12.33 -8.69 11.24
C SER A 157 13.60 -9.47 11.54
N GLY A 158 14.38 -8.98 12.52
CA GLY A 158 15.62 -9.63 12.94
C GLY A 158 16.85 -9.19 12.12
N ARG A 159 18.04 -9.54 12.62
CA ARG A 159 19.30 -9.34 11.88
C ARG A 159 19.52 -10.55 10.99
N SER A 160 19.65 -10.29 9.69
CA SER A 160 19.87 -11.34 8.71
C SER A 160 21.12 -12.14 9.06
N LEU A 161 20.93 -13.42 9.41
CA LEU A 161 22.00 -14.41 9.49
C LEU A 161 22.28 -14.89 8.06
N ARG A 162 22.71 -13.99 7.17
CA ARG A 162 22.81 -14.21 5.73
C ARG A 162 23.55 -15.50 5.38
N LEU A 163 22.79 -16.56 5.17
CA LEU A 163 23.11 -17.62 4.23
C LEU A 163 22.00 -17.59 3.18
N PRO A 164 22.26 -17.02 1.99
CA PRO A 164 21.28 -16.84 0.90
C PRO A 164 20.55 -18.11 0.44
N SER A 165 20.88 -19.28 1.00
CA SER A 165 20.39 -20.61 0.62
C SER A 165 19.60 -21.33 1.71
N LYS A 166 19.49 -20.79 2.94
CA LYS A 166 18.76 -21.50 3.99
C LYS A 166 17.25 -21.34 3.78
N GLN A 167 16.58 -22.44 3.45
CA GLN A 167 15.11 -22.50 3.42
C GLN A 167 14.52 -22.09 4.78
N PRO A 168 13.35 -21.44 4.81
CA PRO A 168 12.68 -21.12 6.05
C PRO A 168 12.30 -22.40 6.79
N ASP A 169 12.38 -22.35 8.12
CA ASP A 169 12.00 -23.47 8.98
C ASP A 169 10.46 -23.56 9.10
N ARG A 170 9.73 -22.44 8.92
CA ARG A 170 8.26 -22.39 8.89
C ARG A 170 7.75 -21.41 7.83
N VAL A 171 6.65 -21.77 7.19
CA VAL A 171 5.89 -20.92 6.27
C VAL A 171 4.45 -20.84 6.76
N LEU A 172 3.97 -19.63 7.02
CA LEU A 172 2.62 -19.37 7.52
C LEU A 172 1.88 -18.48 6.51
N LYS A 173 0.67 -18.85 6.12
CA LYS A 173 -0.22 -17.95 5.39
C LYS A 173 -0.82 -16.97 6.39
N VAL A 174 -0.52 -15.68 6.23
CA VAL A 174 -1.02 -14.60 7.12
C VAL A 174 -2.09 -13.75 6.44
N ARG A 175 -2.25 -13.85 5.12
CA ARG A 175 -3.36 -13.29 4.35
C ARG A 175 -3.65 -14.15 3.12
#